data_AF-A0A7K8GWS1-F1
#
_entry.id   AF-A0A7K8GWS1-F1
#
_cell.length_a   1.000
_cell.length_b   1.000
_cell.length_c   1.000
_cell.angle_alpha   90.00
_cell.angle_beta   90.00
_cell.angle_gamma   90.00
#
_symmetry.space_group_name_H-M   'P 1'
#
loop_
_entity.id
_entity.type
_entity.pdbx_description
1 polymer ?
#
loop_
_entity_poly.entity_id
_entity_poly.type
_entity_poly.pdbx_seq_one_letter_code
_entity_poly.pdbx_strand_id
1 'polypeptide(L)' 'AFSVLGMPKELKTDNGPAYTSKEFHGFCQKWGISHTTGIPHSPTGQAIVERAHQT' A
#
# COMPACT_ATOMS: atom_id res chain seq x y z
N ALA A 1 17.07 -7.55 -1.04
CA ALA A 1 16.58 -6.46 -1.92
C ALA A 1 15.05 -6.44 -1.84
N PHE A 2 14.41 -5.27 -1.85
CA PHE A 2 12.94 -5.16 -1.74
C PHE A 2 12.18 -5.69 -2.98
N SER A 3 12.82 -5.69 -4.15
CA SER A 3 12.23 -6.05 -5.44
C SER A 3 12.82 -7.32 -6.07
N VAL A 4 12.88 -8.43 -5.32
CA VAL A 4 13.44 -9.70 -5.84
C VAL A 4 12.68 -10.21 -7.07
N LEU A 5 11.38 -9.90 -7.16
CA LEU A 5 10.49 -10.29 -8.27
C LEU A 5 10.18 -9.13 -9.23
N GLY A 6 10.92 -8.03 -9.14
CA GLY A 6 10.63 -6.78 -9.85
C GLY A 6 9.87 -5.76 -8.99
N MET A 7 9.73 -4.54 -9.53
CA MET A 7 9.01 -3.45 -8.87
C MET A 7 7.53 -3.47 -9.24
N PRO A 8 6.61 -3.39 -8.26
CA PRO A 8 5.19 -3.32 -8.54
C PRO A 8 4.84 -1.96 -9.17
N LYS A 9 3.91 -1.94 -10.12
CA LYS A 9 3.38 -0.69 -10.69
C LYS A 9 2.40 0.00 -9.76
N GLU A 10 1.64 -0.79 -9.01
CA GLU A 10 0.63 -0.31 -8.08
C GLU A 10 0.76 -1.05 -6.75
N LEU A 11 0.64 -0.32 -5.65
CA LEU A 11 0.69 -0.84 -4.29
C LEU A 11 -0.55 -0.38 -3.54
N LYS A 12 -1.32 -1.34 -3.01
CA LYS A 12 -2.50 -1.05 -2.19
C LYS A 12 -2.26 -1.51 -0.76
N THR A 13 -2.35 -0.59 0.19
CA THR A 13 -2.13 -0.85 1.63
C THR A 13 -3.34 -0.42 2.45
N ASP A 14 -3.32 -0.75 3.74
CA ASP A 14 -4.29 -0.22 4.69
C ASP A 14 -4.01 1.28 4.95
N ASN A 15 -4.88 1.91 5.76
CA ASN A 15 -4.71 3.29 6.22
C ASN A 15 -3.86 3.39 7.48
N GLY A 16 -3.01 2.40 7.74
CA GLY A 16 -2.11 2.41 8.89
C GLY A 16 -1.15 3.60 8.81
N PRO A 17 -0.79 4.22 9.95
CA PRO A 17 0.03 5.42 9.99
C PRO A 17 1.41 5.24 9.32
N ALA A 18 1.91 4.00 9.26
CA ALA A 18 3.13 3.67 8.54
C ALA A 18 3.01 3.93 7.02
N TYR A 19 1.88 3.57 6.41
CA TYR A 19 1.68 3.69 4.96
C TYR A 19 1.14 5.06 4.54
N THR A 20 0.53 5.81 5.46
CA THR A 20 0.13 7.21 5.22
C THR A 20 1.25 8.21 5.50
N SER A 21 2.43 7.76 5.91
CA SER A 21 3.58 8.62 6.22
C SER A 21 4.17 9.27 4.96
N LYS A 22 4.78 10.45 5.14
CA LYS A 22 5.47 11.16 4.04
C LYS A 22 6.70 10.38 3.57
N GLU A 23 7.41 9.73 4.48
CA GLU A 23 8.56 8.90 4.12
C GLU A 23 8.16 7.75 3.19
N PHE A 24 7.03 7.10 3.48
CA PHE A 24 6.51 6.01 2.65
C PHE A 24 6.04 6.49 1.28
N HIS A 25 5.38 7.65 1.24
CA HIS A 25 5.00 8.26 -0.03
C HIS A 25 6.23 8.61 -0.89
N GLY A 26 7.26 9.20 -0.28
CA GLY A 26 8.52 9.51 -0.95
C GLY A 26 9.27 8.25 -1.42
N PHE A 27 9.17 7.15 -0.67
CA PHE A 27 9.65 5.85 -1.12
C PHE A 27 8.92 5.40 -2.39
N CYS A 28 7.58 5.39 -2.39
CA CYS A 28 6.79 4.97 -3.55
C CYS A 28 7.10 5.84 -4.79
N GLN A 29 7.21 7.15 -4.63
CA GLN A 29 7.55 8.07 -5.71
C GLN A 29 8.93 7.79 -6.31
N LYS A 30 9.96 7.55 -5.48
CA LYS A 30 11.32 7.23 -5.95
C LYS A 30 11.36 6.00 -6.84
N TRP A 31 10.47 5.06 -6.60
CA TRP A 31 10.38 3.81 -7.34
C TRP A 31 9.30 3.82 -8.43
N GLY A 32 8.60 4.95 -8.63
CA GLY A 32 7.52 5.06 -9.61
C GLY A 32 6.30 4.19 -9.29
N ILE A 33 6.09 3.87 -8.02
CA ILE A 33 4.99 3.03 -7.54
C ILE A 33 3.76 3.90 -7.33
N SER A 34 2.65 3.57 -7.99
CA SER A 34 1.35 4.17 -7.71
C SER A 34 0.83 3.60 -6.38
N HIS A 35 0.90 4.38 -5.30
CA HIS A 35 0.43 3.95 -3.99
C HIS A 35 -1.00 4.44 -3.74
N THR A 36 -1.89 3.49 -3.46
CA THR A 36 -3.30 3.75 -3.17
C THR A 36 -3.63 3.20 -1.79
N THR A 37 -4.19 4.01 -0.91
CA THR A 37 -4.74 3.52 0.35
C THR A 37 -6.26 3.31 0.23
N GLY A 38 -6.82 2.46 1.10
CA GLY A 38 -8.27 2.26 1.12
C GLY A 38 -9.03 3.55 1.43
N ILE A 39 -10.24 3.71 0.88
CA ILE A 39 -11.11 4.84 1.26
C ILE A 39 -11.44 4.69 2.75
N PRO A 40 -11.26 5.74 3.58
CA PRO A 40 -11.71 5.71 4.96
C PRO A 40 -13.18 5.28 5.02
N HIS A 41 -13.49 4.31 5.87
CA HIS A 41 -14.85 3.79 6.09
C HIS A 41 -15.51 3.12 4.87
N SER A 42 -14.76 2.61 3.88
CA SER A 42 -15.30 1.73 2.85
C SER A 42 -14.87 0.27 3.09
N PRO A 43 -15.74 -0.57 3.69
CA PRO A 43 -15.40 -1.95 4.05
C PRO A 43 -15.01 -2.78 2.83
N THR A 44 -15.67 -2.56 1.70
CA THR A 44 -15.48 -3.31 0.45
C THR A 44 -14.11 -3.03 -0.17
N GLY A 45 -13.64 -1.79 -0.10
CA GLY A 45 -12.34 -1.39 -0.65
C GLY A 45 -11.15 -1.91 0.18
N GLN A 46 -11.37 -2.14 1.48
CA GLN A 46 -10.36 -2.63 2.42
C GLN A 46 -10.34 -4.16 2.56
N ALA A 47 -11.42 -4.85 2.18
CA ALA A 47 -11.56 -6.30 2.35
C ALA A 47 -10.38 -7.13 1.79
N ILE A 48 -9.75 -6.71 0.69
CA ILE A 48 -8.60 -7.43 0.11
C ILE A 48 -7.36 -7.31 1.01
N VAL A 49 -7.10 -6.12 1.55
CA VAL A 49 -5.96 -5.88 2.44
C VAL A 49 -6.20 -6.53 3.79
N GLU A 50 -7.39 -6.35 4.36
CA GLU A 50 -7.76 -6.95 5.66
C GLU A 50 -7.77 -8.48 5.61
N ARG A 51 -8.24 -9.08 4.51
CA ARG A 51 -8.18 -10.55 4.34
C ARG A 51 -6.75 -11.05 4.28
N ALA A 52 -5.83 -10.29 3.70
CA ALA A 52 -4.42 -10.67 3.66
C ALA A 52 -3.75 -10.59 5.04
N HIS A 53 -4.25 -9.76 5.96
CA HIS A 53 -3.77 -9.70 7.35
C HIS A 53 -4.25 -10.85 8.24
N GLN A 54 -5.29 -11.59 7.84
CA GLN A 54 -5.86 -12.69 8.64
C GLN A 54 -5.14 -14.04 8.49
N THR A 55 -3.90 -14.05 7.98
CA THR A 55 -3.08 -15.27 7.81
C THR A 55 -1.80 -15.17 8.61
#